data_AF-A0A7J7Z4D8-F1
#
_entry.id   AF-A0A7J7Z4D8-F1
#
_cell.length_a   1.000
_cell.length_b   1.000
_cell.length_c   1.000
_cell.angle_alpha   90.00
_cell.angle_beta   90.00
_cell.angle_gamma   90.00
#
_symmetry.space_group_name_H-M   'P 1'
#
loop_
_entity.id
_entity.type
_entity.pdbx_description
1 polymer ?
#
loop_
_entity_poly.entity_id
_entity_poly.type
_entity_poly.pdbx_seq_one_letter_code
_entity_poly.pdbx_strand_id
1 'polypeptide(L)'
;MSPKRPTPRHIVIIMANIQDKERILRATRERQNVMYKGSPIRLSNDFSIETRQDRKEWKEIYKVMQSKELNPRIFYPARLSSKIEGEIRSFTDKKKAKGGVYPYQASNARNSKGTAVKRRNKKGRKNTGT
;
A
#
# COMPACT_ATOMS: atom_id res chain seq x y z
N MET A 1 1.86 -14.24 -37.65
CA MET A 1 2.54 -14.26 -36.34
C MET A 1 3.61 -13.17 -36.32
N SER A 2 3.54 -12.19 -35.41
CA SER A 2 4.58 -11.17 -35.27
C SER A 2 5.83 -11.76 -34.61
N PRO A 3 7.05 -11.56 -35.16
CA PRO A 3 8.27 -12.12 -34.58
C PRO A 3 8.54 -11.54 -33.19
N LYS A 4 8.88 -12.40 -32.22
CA LYS A 4 9.29 -11.99 -30.86
C LYS A 4 10.57 -11.16 -30.96
N ARG A 5 10.49 -9.86 -30.68
CA ARG A 5 11.66 -8.99 -30.61
C ARG A 5 12.53 -9.40 -29.41
N PRO A 6 13.86 -9.57 -29.56
CA PRO A 6 14.72 -9.87 -28.42
C PRO A 6 14.75 -8.68 -27.46
N THR A 7 14.47 -8.94 -26.18
CA THR A 7 14.60 -7.92 -25.12
C THR A 7 16.07 -7.79 -24.72
N PRO A 8 16.61 -6.56 -24.57
CA PRO A 8 17.95 -6.36 -24.05
C PRO A 8 18.13 -7.01 -22.66
N ARG A 9 19.33 -7.49 -22.37
CA ARG A 9 19.67 -8.04 -21.05
C ARG A 9 19.78 -6.92 -20.01
N HIS A 10 19.47 -7.25 -18.75
CA HIS A 10 19.65 -6.32 -17.64
C HIS A 10 21.15 -6.09 -17.36
N ILE A 11 21.49 -4.85 -17.02
CA ILE A 11 22.85 -4.45 -16.59
C ILE A 11 22.82 -4.28 -15.07
N VAL A 12 23.73 -4.96 -14.38
CA VAL A 12 23.91 -4.80 -12.93
C VAL A 12 25.08 -3.87 -12.69
N ILE A 13 24.83 -2.79 -11.94
CA ILE A 13 25.85 -1.80 -11.57
C ILE A 13 26.11 -1.94 -10.08
N ILE A 14 27.35 -2.23 -9.72
CA ILE A 14 27.81 -2.27 -8.32
C ILE A 14 28.37 -0.88 -8.00
N MET A 15 27.84 -0.25 -6.96
CA MET A 15 28.32 1.04 -6.46
C MET A 15 29.09 0.84 -5.17
N ALA A 16 30.19 1.59 -5.02
CA ALA A 16 31.00 1.57 -3.81
C ALA A 16 30.27 2.18 -2.60
N ASN A 17 29.48 3.24 -2.82
CA ASN A 17 28.73 3.93 -1.78
C ASN A 17 27.22 3.68 -1.90
N ILE A 18 26.60 3.23 -0.81
CA ILE A 18 25.16 2.99 -0.74
C ILE A 18 24.34 4.29 -0.81
N GLN A 19 24.89 5.41 -0.33
CA GLN A 19 24.19 6.70 -0.35
C GLN A 19 23.99 7.20 -1.79
N ASP A 20 25.00 7.02 -2.65
CA ASP A 20 24.92 7.38 -4.07
C ASP A 20 23.86 6.53 -4.79
N LYS A 21 23.83 5.24 -4.48
CA LYS A 21 22.81 4.32 -4.98
C LYS A 21 21.41 4.78 -4.62
N GLU A 22 21.18 5.14 -3.36
CA GLU A 22 19.88 5.62 -2.89
C GLU A 22 19.49 6.96 -3.52
N ARG A 23 20.46 7.86 -3.70
CA ARG A 23 20.25 9.17 -4.36
C ARG A 23 19.84 9.01 -5.82
N ILE A 24 20.51 8.15 -6.57
CA ILE A 24 20.17 7.86 -7.98
C ILE A 24 18.78 7.22 -8.09
N LEU A 25 18.47 6.25 -7.22
CA LEU A 25 17.15 5.61 -7.21
C LEU A 25 16.04 6.59 -6.81
N ARG A 26 16.32 7.55 -5.93
CA ARG A 26 15.38 8.63 -5.57
C ARG A 26 15.13 9.56 -6.74
N ALA A 27 16.19 10.06 -7.36
CA ALA A 27 16.11 10.93 -8.54
C ALA A 27 15.35 10.26 -9.71
N THR A 28 15.55 8.95 -9.88
CA THR A 28 14.80 8.15 -10.87
C THR A 28 13.29 8.17 -10.60
N ARG A 29 12.87 8.01 -9.32
CA ARG A 29 11.45 7.99 -8.93
C ARG A 29 10.80 9.36 -9.06
N GLU A 30 11.53 10.42 -8.72
CA GLU A 30 11.07 11.80 -8.84
C GLU A 30 10.88 12.20 -10.31
N ARG A 31 11.82 11.81 -11.18
CA ARG A 31 11.70 12.09 -12.62
C ARG A 31 10.69 11.21 -13.33
N GLN A 32 10.48 9.97 -12.85
CA GLN A 32 9.66 8.89 -13.44
C GLN A 32 10.07 8.43 -14.86
N ASN A 33 10.56 9.33 -15.70
CA ASN A 33 11.01 9.08 -17.06
C ASN A 33 12.51 9.36 -17.19
N VAL A 34 13.32 8.29 -17.28
CA VAL A 34 14.77 8.40 -17.51
C VAL A 34 15.05 8.00 -18.94
N MET A 35 15.71 8.88 -19.70
CA MET A 35 16.01 8.66 -21.12
C MET A 35 17.52 8.42 -21.32
N TYR A 36 17.87 7.44 -22.14
CA TYR A 36 19.22 7.23 -22.64
C TYR A 36 19.19 7.20 -24.16
N LYS A 37 19.90 8.14 -24.81
CA LYS A 37 19.96 8.27 -26.27
C LYS A 37 18.57 8.22 -26.94
N GLY A 38 17.60 8.95 -26.38
CA GLY A 38 16.23 9.01 -26.91
C GLY A 38 15.35 7.80 -26.59
N SER A 39 15.83 6.81 -25.83
CA SER A 39 15.06 5.64 -25.40
C SER A 39 14.79 5.67 -23.88
N PRO A 40 13.56 5.37 -23.42
CA PRO A 40 13.26 5.27 -22.00
C PRO A 40 13.97 4.06 -21.39
N ILE A 41 14.61 4.27 -20.24
CA ILE A 41 15.26 3.24 -19.45
C ILE A 41 14.68 3.21 -18.04
N ARG A 42 14.72 2.02 -17.43
CA ARG A 42 14.24 1.81 -16.06
C ARG A 42 15.40 1.46 -15.15
N LEU A 43 15.62 2.31 -14.15
CA LEU A 43 16.54 2.00 -13.06
C LEU A 43 15.73 1.50 -11.87
N SER A 44 16.11 0.33 -11.35
CA SER A 44 15.49 -0.28 -10.17
C SER A 44 16.55 -0.88 -9.28
N ASN A 45 16.22 -1.05 -8.01
CA ASN A 45 17.10 -1.75 -7.10
C ASN A 45 17.16 -3.24 -7.46
N ASP A 46 18.34 -3.82 -7.41
CA ASP A 46 18.49 -5.27 -7.47
C ASP A 46 18.19 -5.88 -6.10
N PHE A 47 17.40 -6.94 -6.09
CA PHE A 47 16.99 -7.65 -4.87
C PHE A 47 17.34 -9.12 -5.02
N SER A 48 17.77 -9.75 -3.92
CA SER A 48 17.89 -11.21 -3.88
C SER A 48 16.54 -11.87 -4.22
N ILE A 49 16.59 -13.11 -4.69
CA ILE A 49 15.39 -13.87 -5.05
C ILE A 49 14.41 -13.93 -3.86
N GLU A 50 14.93 -14.21 -2.67
CA GLU A 50 14.18 -14.24 -1.41
C GLU A 50 13.52 -12.88 -1.11
N THR A 51 14.30 -11.81 -1.13
CA THR A 51 13.79 -10.44 -0.87
C THR A 51 12.70 -10.06 -1.88
N ARG A 52 12.88 -10.43 -3.15
CA ARG A 52 11.91 -10.17 -4.20
C ARG A 52 10.61 -10.93 -3.96
N GLN A 53 10.68 -12.17 -3.50
CA GLN A 53 9.51 -12.97 -3.16
C GLN A 53 8.77 -12.39 -1.95
N ASP A 54 9.48 -12.02 -0.90
CA ASP A 54 8.89 -11.38 0.28
C ASP A 54 8.16 -10.08 -0.06
N ARG A 55 8.77 -9.24 -0.92
CA ARG A 55 8.13 -8.00 -1.39
C ARG A 55 6.89 -8.22 -2.25
N LYS A 56 6.76 -9.35 -2.94
CA LYS A 56 5.52 -9.70 -3.67
C LYS A 56 4.37 -9.93 -2.69
N GLU A 57 4.60 -10.68 -1.62
CA GLU A 57 3.57 -10.95 -0.62
C GLU A 57 3.17 -9.67 0.14
N TRP A 58 4.13 -8.77 0.37
CA TRP A 58 3.82 -7.44 0.90
C TRP A 58 2.91 -6.61 -0.01
N LYS A 59 2.91 -6.84 -1.33
CA LYS A 59 2.14 -6.05 -2.31
C LYS A 59 0.63 -6.11 -2.05
N GLU A 60 0.11 -7.28 -1.68
CA GLU A 60 -1.32 -7.44 -1.39
C GLU A 60 -1.70 -6.69 -0.10
N ILE A 61 -0.92 -6.89 0.97
CA ILE A 61 -1.12 -6.21 2.26
C ILE A 61 -1.00 -4.69 2.09
N TYR A 62 -0.02 -4.23 1.30
CA TYR A 62 0.20 -2.82 1.00
C TYR A 62 -1.03 -2.18 0.36
N LYS A 63 -1.64 -2.84 -0.63
CA LYS A 63 -2.87 -2.33 -1.28
C LYS A 63 -4.01 -2.17 -0.27
N VAL A 64 -4.20 -3.13 0.62
CA VAL A 64 -5.23 -3.06 1.67
C VAL A 64 -4.94 -1.95 2.69
N MET A 65 -3.67 -1.74 3.06
CA MET A 65 -3.28 -0.63 3.94
C MET A 65 -3.46 0.73 3.24
N GLN A 66 -3.16 0.80 1.95
CA GLN A 66 -3.32 2.01 1.14
C GLN A 66 -4.80 2.38 0.98
N SER A 67 -5.70 1.41 0.78
CA SER A 67 -7.15 1.66 0.71
C SER A 67 -7.75 2.08 2.06
N LYS A 68 -7.02 1.91 3.16
CA LYS A 68 -7.41 2.31 4.52
C LYS A 68 -6.70 3.58 4.98
N GLU A 69 -5.99 4.28 4.09
CA GLU A 69 -5.26 5.53 4.38
C GLU A 69 -4.19 5.40 5.48
N LEU A 70 -3.67 4.18 5.72
CA LEU A 70 -2.69 3.91 6.78
C LEU A 70 -1.25 4.32 6.42
N ASN A 71 -1.07 5.01 5.30
CA ASN A 71 0.21 5.49 4.77
C ASN A 71 1.33 4.44 4.80
N PRO A 72 1.14 3.27 4.15
CA PRO A 72 2.12 2.19 4.20
C PRO A 72 3.44 2.56 3.50
N ARG A 73 4.56 2.13 4.07
CA ARG A 73 5.91 2.27 3.49
C ARG A 73 6.65 0.94 3.53
N ILE A 74 7.30 0.56 2.43
CA ILE A 74 8.11 -0.67 2.36
C ILE A 74 9.60 -0.33 2.41
N PHE A 75 10.24 -0.69 3.51
CA PHE A 75 11.67 -0.52 3.73
C PHE A 75 12.48 -1.70 3.19
N TYR A 76 13.79 -1.49 3.08
CA TYR A 76 14.76 -2.53 2.75
C TYR A 76 14.99 -3.45 3.96
N PRO A 77 15.23 -4.77 3.77
CA PRO A 77 15.07 -5.52 2.52
C PRO A 77 13.60 -5.84 2.20
N ALA A 78 12.80 -6.20 3.21
CA ALA A 78 11.37 -6.51 3.07
C ALA A 78 10.59 -6.26 4.36
N ARG A 79 10.60 -5.01 4.84
CA ARG A 79 9.87 -4.58 6.05
C ARG A 79 8.73 -3.64 5.66
N LEU A 80 7.53 -3.84 6.20
CA LEU A 80 6.38 -2.95 5.96
C LEU A 80 6.13 -2.13 7.22
N SER A 81 6.03 -0.81 7.09
CA SER A 81 5.55 0.07 8.16
C SER A 81 4.26 0.75 7.77
N SER A 82 3.44 1.09 8.77
CA SER A 82 2.20 1.83 8.57
C SER A 82 1.91 2.67 9.81
N LYS A 83 1.19 3.78 9.63
CA LYS A 83 0.66 4.57 10.74
C LYS A 83 -0.68 3.95 11.19
N ILE A 84 -0.72 3.37 12.38
CA ILE A 84 -1.90 2.75 12.99
C ILE A 84 -2.16 3.46 14.31
N GLU A 85 -3.36 3.99 14.52
CA GLU A 85 -3.75 4.68 15.77
C GLU A 85 -2.82 5.85 16.16
N GLY A 86 -2.16 6.47 15.18
CA GLY A 86 -1.20 7.55 15.43
C GLY A 86 0.26 7.09 15.58
N GLU A 87 0.50 5.80 15.82
CA GLU A 87 1.82 5.22 15.99
C GLU A 87 2.36 4.58 14.70
N ILE A 88 3.67 4.65 14.49
CA ILE A 88 4.33 3.97 13.37
C ILE A 88 4.64 2.54 13.81
N ARG A 89 3.86 1.57 13.32
CA ARG A 89 4.12 0.14 13.54
C ARG A 89 4.90 -0.44 12.37
N SER A 90 5.93 -1.23 12.67
CA SER A 90 6.77 -1.90 11.68
C SER A 90 6.61 -3.41 11.77
N PHE A 91 6.45 -4.06 10.62
CA PHE A 91 6.22 -5.49 10.49
C PHE A 91 7.35 -6.14 9.68
N THR A 92 7.94 -7.17 10.27
CA THR A 92 8.82 -8.14 9.60
C THR A 92 8.04 -9.39 9.21
N ASP A 93 7.11 -9.82 10.07
CA ASP A 93 6.24 -10.98 9.85
C ASP A 93 4.94 -10.57 9.14
N LYS A 94 4.69 -11.24 8.01
CA LYS A 94 3.53 -11.06 7.15
C LYS A 94 2.22 -11.49 7.83
N LYS A 95 2.25 -12.53 8.68
CA LYS A 95 1.07 -12.99 9.43
C LYS A 95 0.64 -11.94 10.45
N LYS A 96 1.60 -11.36 11.18
CA LYS A 96 1.34 -10.26 12.12
C LYS A 96 0.82 -9.01 11.41
N ALA A 97 1.36 -8.69 10.23
CA ALA A 97 0.84 -7.56 9.45
C ALA A 97 -0.60 -7.78 8.99
N LYS A 98 -0.94 -8.97 8.49
CA LYS A 98 -2.33 -9.34 8.19
C LYS A 98 -3.20 -9.19 9.44
N GLY A 99 -2.79 -9.84 10.54
CA GLY A 99 -3.49 -9.80 11.82
C GLY A 99 -3.58 -8.41 12.45
N GLY A 100 -2.76 -7.43 12.05
CA GLY A 100 -2.89 -6.02 12.46
C GLY A 100 -3.79 -5.20 11.54
N VAL A 101 -3.88 -5.56 10.24
CA VAL A 101 -4.74 -4.89 9.25
C VAL A 101 -6.19 -5.36 9.31
N TYR A 102 -6.43 -6.64 9.61
CA TYR A 102 -7.77 -7.23 9.71
C TYR A 102 -8.60 -6.76 10.93
N PRO A 103 -8.08 -6.54 12.16
CA PRO A 103 -8.88 -6.03 13.27
C PRO A 103 -9.42 -4.61 13.02
N TYR A 104 -8.78 -3.83 12.12
CA TYR A 104 -9.34 -2.56 11.65
C TYR A 104 -10.64 -2.73 10.83
N GLN A 105 -10.93 -3.92 10.30
CA GLN A 105 -12.25 -4.20 9.71
C GLN A 105 -13.38 -4.15 10.75
N ALA A 106 -13.10 -4.54 12.01
CA ALA A 106 -14.10 -4.63 13.07
C ALA A 106 -14.36 -3.30 13.81
N SER A 107 -13.41 -2.36 13.79
CA SER A 107 -13.60 -1.01 14.34
C SER A 107 -14.42 -0.13 13.38
N ASN A 108 -14.20 -0.21 12.07
CA ASN A 108 -14.96 0.57 11.09
C ASN A 108 -16.42 0.09 10.93
N ALA A 109 -16.70 -1.19 11.16
CA ALA A 109 -18.08 -1.70 11.16
C ALA A 109 -18.94 -1.10 12.29
N ARG A 110 -18.34 -0.72 13.42
CA ARG A 110 -19.05 -0.11 14.56
C ARG A 110 -19.42 1.35 14.34
N ASN A 111 -18.63 2.10 13.55
CA ASN A 111 -18.89 3.53 13.28
C ASN A 111 -19.92 3.80 12.17
N SER A 112 -20.51 2.76 11.55
CA SER A 112 -21.56 2.92 10.52
C SER A 112 -23.00 2.84 11.06
N LYS A 113 -23.21 2.56 12.35
CA LYS A 113 -24.54 2.51 12.97
C LYS A 113 -24.75 3.68 13.93
N GLY A 114 -25.04 4.85 13.39
CA GLY A 114 -25.28 6.03 14.23
C GLY A 114 -25.85 7.23 13.49
N THR A 115 -27.09 7.14 13.01
CA THR A 115 -28.08 8.24 13.04
C THR A 115 -29.47 7.67 12.71
N ALA A 116 -30.01 6.82 13.59
CA ALA A 116 -31.44 6.53 13.58
C ALA A 116 -32.16 7.74 14.22
N VAL A 117 -32.65 8.65 13.37
CA VAL A 117 -33.52 9.76 13.82
C VAL A 117 -34.79 9.15 14.41
N LYS A 118 -34.92 9.30 15.74
CA LYS A 118 -36.03 8.81 16.55
C LYS A 118 -37.31 9.60 16.21
N ARG A 119 -38.10 9.12 15.24
CA ARG A 119 -39.43 9.68 14.97
C ARG A 119 -40.39 9.31 16.12
N ARG A 120 -40.75 10.33 16.89
CA ARG A 120 -41.61 10.28 18.08
C ARG A 120 -43.06 10.00 17.65
N ASN A 121 -43.64 8.93 18.16
CA ASN A 121 -45.01 8.50 17.88
C ASN A 121 -45.99 9.33 18.74
N LYS A 122 -46.98 10.01 18.14
CA LYS A 122 -48.03 10.76 18.87
C LYS A 122 -49.36 9.99 18.74
N LYS A 123 -49.71 9.24 19.78
CA LYS A 123 -51.02 8.58 19.92
C LYS A 123 -52.10 9.62 20.27
N GLY A 124 -53.19 9.59 19.49
CA GLY A 124 -54.56 9.68 20.00
C GLY A 124 -55.22 11.05 20.11
N ARG A 125 -56.24 11.28 19.26
CA ARG A 125 -57.51 11.87 19.72
C ARG A 125 -58.65 11.28 18.89
N LYS A 126 -59.50 10.50 19.56
CA LYS A 126 -60.82 10.05 19.06
C LYS A 126 -61.68 11.28 18.79
N ASN A 127 -62.60 11.18 17.83
CA ASN A 127 -63.94 11.76 17.96
C ASN A 127 -64.91 10.97 17.06
N THR A 128 -65.96 10.48 17.72
CA THR A 128 -67.16 9.85 17.19
C THR A 128 -68.30 10.87 17.20
N GLY A 129 -69.21 10.77 16.23
CA GLY A 129 -70.51 11.49 16.19
C GLY A 129 -70.43 12.81 15.41
N THR A 130 -71.32 13.12 14.47
CA THR A 130 -72.68 12.61 14.19
C THR A 130 -72.97 12.84 12.72
#